data_AF-A0A937AZV7-F1
#
_entry.id   AF-A0A937AZV7-F1
#
_cell.length_a   1.000
_cell.length_b   1.000
_cell.length_c   1.000
_cell.angle_alpha   90.00
_cell.angle_beta   90.00
_cell.angle_gamma   90.00
#
_symmetry.space_group_name_H-M   'P 1'
#
loop_
_entity.id
_entity.type
_entity.pdbx_description
1 polymer ?
#
loop_
_entity_poly.entity_id
_entity_poly.type
_entity_poly.pdbx_seq_one_letter_code
_entity_poly.pdbx_strand_id
1 'polypeptide(L)'
;MTKKAFGLVLAGLALAGCEAKSSLDGSKVEMMTVDGRKFEVRLASTGTPGDYRLMVVRATLVINPDVEVERARAQNLARQIMDRTCRGRRYQVTEDNLVDNANHYTRFRCLS
;
A
#
# COMPACT_ATOMS: atom_id res chain seq x y z
N MET A 1 8.03 -41.92 41.59
CA MET A 1 9.02 -41.40 40.62
C MET A 1 9.22 -42.41 39.51
N THR A 2 8.70 -42.15 38.30
CA THR A 2 9.28 -42.56 37.02
C THR A 2 8.46 -41.93 35.88
N LYS A 3 9.07 -40.98 35.19
CA LYS A 3 8.50 -40.28 34.04
C LYS A 3 8.63 -41.18 32.81
N LYS A 4 7.53 -41.42 32.07
CA LYS A 4 7.59 -41.93 30.70
C LYS A 4 7.11 -40.81 29.77
N ALA A 5 8.08 -40.16 29.14
CA ALA A 5 7.85 -39.24 28.04
C ALA A 5 7.57 -40.07 26.79
N PHE A 6 6.36 -39.95 26.24
CA PHE A 6 6.06 -40.37 24.88
C PHE A 6 5.88 -39.08 24.08
N GLY A 7 6.85 -38.82 23.22
CA GLY A 7 6.83 -37.70 22.30
C GLY A 7 6.08 -38.01 21.02
N LEU A 8 5.95 -36.93 20.24
CA LEU A 8 5.71 -36.81 18.81
C LEU A 8 4.27 -36.66 18.30
N VAL A 9 4.14 -35.64 17.43
CA VAL A 9 3.13 -35.38 16.37
C VAL A 9 1.89 -34.61 16.87
N LEU A 10 1.47 -33.43 16.39
CA LEU A 10 1.70 -32.64 15.17
C LEU A 10 1.89 -31.14 15.51
N ALA A 11 3.02 -30.54 15.12
CA ALA A 11 3.13 -29.10 14.92
C ALA A 11 3.12 -28.86 13.42
N GLY A 12 1.95 -28.56 12.85
CA GLY A 12 1.80 -28.48 11.41
C GLY A 12 0.39 -28.14 10.99
N LEU A 13 -0.13 -27.01 11.47
CA LEU A 13 -1.32 -26.39 10.91
C LEU A 13 -0.93 -24.98 10.48
N ALA A 14 -0.62 -24.90 9.19
CA ALA A 14 -0.79 -23.76 8.30
C ALA A 14 -0.66 -22.37 8.95
N LEU A 15 0.53 -21.78 8.82
CA LEU A 15 0.60 -20.36 8.48
C LEU A 15 -0.05 -20.20 7.10
N ALA A 16 -1.37 -20.31 7.04
CA ALA A 16 -2.14 -19.78 5.93
C ALA A 16 -1.70 -18.33 5.80
N GLY A 17 -1.07 -18.01 4.68
CA GLY A 17 -0.39 -16.74 4.48
C GLY A 17 -1.29 -15.59 4.89
N CYS A 18 -0.88 -14.88 5.95
CA CYS A 18 -1.10 -13.45 6.00
C CYS A 18 -0.28 -12.86 4.84
N GLU A 19 -0.80 -12.99 3.61
CA GLU A 19 -0.35 -12.18 2.48
C GLU A 19 -0.34 -10.75 3.00
N ALA A 20 0.86 -10.19 3.15
CA ALA A 20 1.00 -8.84 3.64
C ALA A 20 0.26 -7.96 2.64
N LYS A 21 -0.84 -7.33 3.08
CA LYS A 21 -1.47 -6.21 2.40
C LYS A 21 -0.34 -5.35 1.83
N SER A 22 -0.20 -5.37 0.49
CA SER A 22 0.98 -4.88 -0.26
C SER A 22 1.81 -3.91 0.56
N SER A 23 3.04 -4.27 0.93
CA SER A 23 3.86 -3.50 1.90
C SER A 23 4.81 -2.52 1.21
N LEU A 24 4.89 -1.31 1.76
CA LEU A 24 5.90 -0.33 1.38
C LEU A 24 6.82 -0.08 2.57
N ASP A 25 8.03 -0.64 2.53
CA ASP A 25 8.96 -0.57 3.65
C ASP A 25 9.39 0.87 3.96
N GLY A 26 9.46 1.18 5.27
CA GLY A 26 9.80 2.51 5.76
C GLY A 26 8.75 3.58 5.48
N SER A 27 7.51 3.18 5.14
CA SER A 27 6.43 4.12 4.85
C SER A 27 5.76 4.66 6.12
N LYS A 28 5.33 5.91 6.04
CA LYS A 28 4.30 6.46 6.92
C LYS A 28 2.94 6.08 6.36
N VAL A 29 2.06 5.63 7.25
CA VAL A 29 0.70 5.18 6.91
C VAL A 29 -0.32 6.22 7.35
N GLU A 30 -1.19 6.63 6.44
CA GLU A 30 -2.32 7.54 6.69
C GLU A 30 -3.62 6.89 6.18
N MET A 31 -4.64 6.84 7.03
CA MET A 31 -5.97 6.39 6.61
C MET A 31 -6.76 7.57 6.07
N MET A 32 -7.27 7.44 4.85
CA MET A 32 -8.04 8.49 4.17
C MET A 32 -9.40 7.98 3.72
N THR A 33 -10.40 8.86 3.72
CA THR A 33 -11.73 8.56 3.17
C THR A 33 -12.00 9.45 1.96
N VAL A 34 -12.34 8.84 0.83
CA VAL A 34 -12.69 9.54 -0.43
C VAL A 34 -14.00 8.94 -0.94
N ASP A 35 -15.02 9.77 -1.10
CA ASP A 35 -16.37 9.37 -1.55
C ASP A 35 -16.92 8.15 -0.79
N GLY A 36 -16.77 8.14 0.54
CA GLY A 36 -17.22 7.05 1.41
C GLY A 36 -16.36 5.77 1.36
N ARG A 37 -15.28 5.75 0.57
CA ARG A 37 -14.32 4.62 0.50
C ARG A 37 -13.11 4.90 1.37
N LYS A 38 -12.67 3.91 2.14
CA LYS A 38 -11.44 4.00 2.95
C LYS A 38 -10.24 3.52 2.15
N PHE A 39 -9.17 4.29 2.24
CA PHE A 39 -7.85 4.02 1.67
C PHE A 39 -6.80 4.07 2.77
N GLU A 40 -5.80 3.21 2.61
CA GLU A 40 -4.56 3.29 3.35
C GLU A 40 -3.50 3.85 2.39
N VAL A 41 -3.02 5.05 2.70
CA VAL A 41 -1.99 5.75 1.95
C VAL A 41 -0.66 5.51 2.63
N ARG A 42 0.27 4.92 1.89
CA ARG A 42 1.63 4.62 2.36
C ARG A 42 2.62 5.47 1.59
N LEU A 43 3.34 6.36 2.26
CA LEU A 43 4.36 7.22 1.66
C LEU A 43 5.73 6.95 2.28
N ALA A 44 6.72 6.64 1.45
CA ALA A 44 8.10 6.40 1.88
C ALA A 44 9.10 7.24 1.08
N SER A 45 10.17 7.70 1.71
CA SER A 45 11.35 8.22 1.00
C SER A 45 12.11 7.07 0.33
N THR A 46 12.80 7.34 -0.78
CA THR A 46 13.76 6.39 -1.38
C THR A 46 15.16 6.51 -0.77
N GLY A 47 15.38 7.49 0.13
CA GLY A 47 16.69 7.90 0.60
C GLY A 47 17.36 8.97 -0.29
N THR A 48 16.85 9.19 -1.51
CA THR A 48 17.28 10.29 -2.38
C THR A 48 16.45 11.54 -2.09
N PRO A 49 17.06 12.73 -1.90
CA PRO A 49 16.32 13.95 -1.64
C PRO A 49 15.29 14.26 -2.73
N GLY A 50 14.03 14.41 -2.30
CA GLY A 50 12.91 14.75 -3.19
C GLY A 50 12.33 13.58 -3.99
N ASP A 51 12.73 12.34 -3.73
CA ASP A 51 12.23 11.14 -4.40
C ASP A 51 11.49 10.22 -3.42
N TYR A 52 10.30 9.79 -3.82
CA TYR A 52 9.32 9.16 -2.96
C TYR A 52 8.65 7.97 -3.66
N ARG A 53 8.32 6.97 -2.86
CA ARG A 53 7.42 5.88 -3.22
C ARG A 53 6.09 6.10 -2.51
N LEU A 54 5.00 5.92 -3.24
CA LEU A 54 3.65 6.08 -2.75
C LEU A 54 2.82 4.87 -3.16
N MET A 55 2.02 4.39 -2.22
CA MET A 55 1.06 3.35 -2.49
C MET A 55 -0.29 3.69 -1.87
N VAL A 56 -1.33 3.60 -2.68
CA VAL A 56 -2.72 3.77 -2.29
C VAL A 56 -3.34 2.38 -2.27
N VAL A 57 -3.54 1.87 -1.06
CA VAL A 57 -4.11 0.54 -0.83
C VAL A 57 -5.58 0.70 -0.46
N ARG A 58 -6.47 0.02 -1.16
CA ARG A 58 -7.89 0.02 -0.80
C ARG A 58 -8.08 -0.69 0.54
N ALA A 59 -8.82 -0.07 1.47
CA ALA A 59 -9.08 -0.62 2.81
C ALA A 59 -10.54 -1.12 2.98
N THR A 60 -11.35 -1.06 1.93
CA THR A 60 -12.74 -1.51 1.93
C THR A 60 -12.96 -2.54 0.82
N LEU A 61 -13.63 -3.65 1.15
CA LEU A 61 -14.13 -4.59 0.13
C LEU A 61 -15.33 -3.94 -0.56
N VAL A 62 -15.31 -3.95 -1.90
CA VAL A 62 -16.41 -3.45 -2.73
C VAL A 62 -16.96 -4.64 -3.50
N ILE A 63 -18.27 -4.85 -3.47
CA ILE A 63 -18.94 -5.90 -4.25
C ILE A 63 -19.12 -5.38 -5.68
N ASN A 64 -18.68 -6.16 -6.67
CA ASN A 64 -18.68 -5.80 -8.10
C ASN A 64 -18.07 -4.42 -8.38
N PRO A 65 -16.81 -4.17 -8.01
CA PRO A 65 -16.18 -2.88 -8.28
C PRO A 65 -15.99 -2.70 -9.78
N ASP A 66 -16.34 -1.51 -10.28
CA ASP A 66 -15.82 -1.05 -11.56
C ASP A 66 -14.32 -0.77 -11.39
N VAL A 67 -13.50 -1.61 -12.02
CA VAL A 67 -12.04 -1.58 -11.89
C VAL A 67 -11.45 -0.26 -12.40
N GLU A 68 -12.02 0.30 -13.46
CA GLU A 68 -11.52 1.54 -14.06
C GLU A 68 -11.86 2.75 -13.17
N VAL A 69 -13.07 2.80 -12.63
CA VAL A 69 -13.49 3.86 -11.70
C VAL A 69 -12.64 3.83 -10.43
N GLU A 70 -12.42 2.65 -9.87
CA GLU A 70 -11.64 2.50 -8.65
C GLU A 70 -10.14 2.81 -8.87
N ARG A 71 -9.61 2.46 -10.04
CA ARG A 71 -8.26 2.87 -10.46
C ARG A 71 -8.15 4.39 -10.55
N ALA A 72 -9.07 5.04 -11.26
CA ALA A 72 -9.08 6.50 -11.42
C ALA A 72 -9.15 7.20 -10.05
N ARG A 73 -9.95 6.66 -9.12
CA ARG A 73 -10.05 7.16 -7.74
C ARG A 73 -8.71 7.05 -6.99
N ALA A 74 -8.05 5.89 -7.06
CA ALA A 74 -6.74 5.70 -6.43
C ALA A 74 -5.67 6.62 -7.03
N GLN A 75 -5.66 6.80 -8.35
CA GLN A 75 -4.78 7.74 -9.05
C GLN A 75 -5.05 9.20 -8.66
N ASN A 76 -6.32 9.60 -8.53
CA ASN A 76 -6.69 10.95 -8.09
C ASN A 76 -6.20 11.22 -6.67
N LEU A 77 -6.38 10.24 -5.77
CA LEU A 77 -5.86 10.33 -4.42
C LEU A 77 -4.33 10.42 -4.43
N ALA A 78 -3.65 9.60 -5.23
CA ALA A 78 -2.20 9.65 -5.34
C ALA A 78 -1.70 11.03 -5.80
N ARG A 79 -2.36 11.65 -6.79
CA ARG A 79 -2.06 13.02 -7.23
C ARG A 79 -2.15 14.04 -6.11
N GLN A 80 -3.21 13.98 -5.31
CA GLN A 80 -3.36 14.88 -4.14
C GLN A 80 -2.21 14.69 -3.13
N ILE A 81 -1.76 13.46 -2.91
CA ILE A 81 -0.62 13.17 -2.03
C ILE A 81 0.69 13.69 -2.63
N MET A 82 0.90 13.54 -3.92
CA MET A 82 2.08 14.08 -4.62
C MET A 82 2.11 15.61 -4.53
N ASP A 83 1.00 16.29 -4.80
CA ASP A 83 0.86 17.75 -4.68
C ASP A 83 1.21 18.22 -3.26
N ARG A 84 0.64 17.55 -2.25
CA ARG A 84 0.89 17.82 -0.82
C ARG A 84 2.36 17.60 -0.46
N THR A 85 2.95 16.50 -0.90
CA THR A 85 4.34 16.12 -0.60
C THR A 85 5.32 17.10 -1.23
N CYS A 86 5.08 17.50 -2.47
CA CYS A 86 5.92 18.46 -3.18
C CYS A 86 5.63 19.91 -2.83
N ARG A 87 4.64 20.18 -1.97
CA ARG A 87 4.23 21.52 -1.52
C ARG A 87 3.85 22.44 -2.68
N GLY A 88 3.10 21.90 -3.64
CA GLY A 88 2.68 22.63 -4.85
C GLY A 88 3.77 22.80 -5.92
N ARG A 89 5.01 22.32 -5.69
CA ARG A 89 6.01 22.23 -6.75
C ARG A 89 5.62 21.17 -7.76
N ARG A 90 6.13 21.32 -8.99
CA ARG A 90 6.00 20.30 -10.03
C ARG A 90 6.66 18.99 -9.58
N TYR A 91 6.17 17.87 -10.07
CA TYR A 91 6.78 16.56 -9.88
C TYR A 91 6.81 15.78 -11.19
N GLN A 92 7.71 14.81 -11.23
CA GLN A 92 7.83 13.83 -12.30
C GLN A 92 7.52 12.45 -11.73
N VAL A 93 6.53 11.77 -12.31
CA VAL A 93 6.27 10.36 -12.04
C VAL A 93 7.29 9.53 -12.82
N THR A 94 7.99 8.64 -12.13
CA THR A 94 9.03 7.76 -12.70
C THR A 94 8.59 6.31 -12.76
N GLU A 95 7.56 5.94 -12.02
CA GLU A 95 6.94 4.61 -12.04
C GLU A 95 5.45 4.77 -11.70
N ASP A 96 4.58 4.06 -12.43
CA ASP A 96 3.13 4.04 -12.20
C ASP A 96 2.60 2.65 -12.52
N ASN A 97 2.17 1.93 -11.48
CA ASN A 97 1.81 0.53 -11.56
C ASN A 97 0.56 0.21 -10.74
N LEU A 98 -0.15 -0.83 -11.15
CA LEU A 98 -1.15 -1.50 -10.34
C LEU A 98 -0.53 -2.71 -9.66
N VAL A 99 -0.72 -2.80 -8.35
CA VAL A 99 -0.31 -3.94 -7.54
C VAL A 99 -1.56 -4.70 -7.12
N ASP A 100 -1.54 -6.03 -7.29
CA ASP A 100 -2.64 -6.94 -6.96
C ASP A 100 -4.00 -6.56 -7.62
N ASN A 101 -3.95 -5.98 -8.82
CA ASN A 101 -5.12 -5.51 -9.60
C ASN A 101 -6.01 -4.47 -8.89
N ALA A 102 -5.57 -3.92 -7.77
CA ALA A 102 -6.42 -3.15 -6.85
C ALA A 102 -5.73 -1.95 -6.22
N ASN A 103 -4.44 -2.06 -5.95
CA ASN A 103 -3.66 -1.05 -5.27
C ASN A 103 -2.88 -0.25 -6.31
N HIS A 104 -2.79 1.05 -6.11
CA HIS A 104 -2.04 1.91 -7.01
C HIS A 104 -0.71 2.26 -6.39
N TYR A 105 0.37 1.94 -7.08
CA TYR A 105 1.73 2.28 -6.70
C TYR A 105 2.29 3.32 -7.66
N THR A 106 2.95 4.33 -7.13
CA THR A 106 3.65 5.32 -7.93
C THR A 106 4.96 5.73 -7.26
N ARG A 107 6.01 5.91 -8.07
CA ARG A 107 7.26 6.57 -7.66
C ARG A 107 7.33 7.93 -8.32
N PHE A 108 7.67 8.95 -7.55
CA PHE A 108 7.70 10.31 -8.06
C PHE A 108 8.82 11.13 -7.42
N ARG A 109 9.29 12.11 -8.19
CA ARG A 109 10.31 13.07 -7.77
C ARG A 109 9.74 14.48 -7.80
N CYS A 110 9.85 15.21 -6.68
CA CYS A 110 9.57 16.64 -6.66
C CYS A 110 10.67 17.39 -7.43
N LEU A 111 10.26 18.22 -8.37
CA LEU A 111 11.14 19.10 -9.14
C LEU A 111 11.41 20.37 -8.32
N SER A 112 12.64 20.86 -8.40
CA SER A 112 13.10 22.11 -7.78
C SER A 112 12.53 23.32 -8.50
#